data_AF-A0A4Q2KY59-F1
#
_entry.id   AF-A0A4Q2KY59-F1
#
_cell.length_a   1.000
_cell.length_b   1.000
_cell.length_c   1.000
_cell.angle_alpha   90.00
_cell.angle_beta   90.00
_cell.angle_gamma   90.00
#
_symmetry.space_group_name_H-M   'P 1'
#
loop_
_entity.id
_entity.type
_entity.pdbx_description
1 polymer ?
#
loop_
_entity_poly.entity_id
_entity_poly.type
_entity_poly.pdbx_seq_one_letter_code
_entity_poly.pdbx_strand_id
1 'polypeptide(L)'
;MVTLEEARSALERHFAEHPPAIAGELYIAEWYEDDSDYLPVWGAREFLVEGREAFGRWDNMVIFIDKQSGEIREDVHTLNLEKIEEMRPVAVSE
;
A
#
# COMPACT_ATOMS: atom_id res chain seq x y z
N MET A 1 -18.03 -0.05 6.93
CA MET A 1 -16.99 -0.25 5.91
C MET A 1 -16.40 1.11 5.64
N VAL A 2 -15.09 1.25 5.73
CA VAL A 2 -14.38 2.49 5.43
C VAL A 2 -14.28 2.68 3.92
N THR A 3 -14.40 3.93 3.52
CA THR A 3 -14.18 4.38 2.14
C THR A 3 -12.69 4.33 1.80
N LEU A 4 -12.36 4.37 0.51
CA LEU A 4 -10.97 4.48 0.05
C LEU A 4 -10.28 5.75 0.58
N GLU A 5 -11.03 6.85 0.75
CA GLU A 5 -10.50 8.10 1.29
C GLU A 5 -10.15 7.99 2.78
N GLU A 6 -10.99 7.31 3.56
CA GLU A 6 -10.70 6.99 4.96
C GLU A 6 -9.49 6.06 5.08
N ALA A 7 -9.36 5.07 4.20
CA ALA A 7 -8.21 4.17 4.13
C ALA A 7 -6.91 4.92 3.77
N ARG A 8 -6.96 5.86 2.80
CA ARG A 8 -5.83 6.75 2.47
C ARG A 8 -5.41 7.60 3.66
N SER A 9 -6.38 8.22 4.32
CA SER A 9 -6.14 9.05 5.51
C SER A 9 -5.52 8.25 6.66
N ALA A 10 -5.93 6.98 6.82
CA ALA A 10 -5.33 6.07 7.80
C ALA A 10 -3.87 5.75 7.46
N LEU A 11 -3.59 5.46 6.18
CA LEU A 11 -2.24 5.15 5.70
C LEU A 11 -1.28 6.33 5.84
N GLU A 12 -1.73 7.53 5.48
CA GLU A 12 -0.94 8.76 5.64
C GLU A 12 -0.57 9.00 7.10
N ARG A 13 -1.53 8.78 8.02
CA ARG A 13 -1.27 8.88 9.46
C ARG A 13 -0.27 7.82 9.92
N HIS A 14 -0.43 6.58 9.47
CA HIS A 14 0.49 5.49 9.80
C HIS A 14 1.91 5.80 9.37
N PHE A 15 2.13 6.32 8.16
CA PHE A 15 3.47 6.72 7.72
C PHE A 15 4.01 7.97 8.44
N ALA A 16 3.15 8.87 8.92
CA ALA A 16 3.59 9.99 9.75
C ALA A 16 4.06 9.52 11.14
N GLU A 17 3.38 8.52 11.71
CA GLU A 17 3.70 7.94 13.03
C GLU A 17 4.83 6.91 12.96
N HIS A 18 4.91 6.18 11.84
CA HIS A 18 5.86 5.12 11.54
C HIS A 18 6.49 5.32 10.16
N PRO A 19 7.42 6.28 10.01
CA PRO A 19 8.05 6.56 8.71
C PRO A 19 8.74 5.31 8.16
N PRO A 20 8.40 4.87 6.93
CA PRO A 20 9.01 3.68 6.37
C PRO A 20 10.46 3.94 5.99
N ALA A 21 11.30 2.92 6.11
CA ALA A 21 12.72 2.99 5.78
C ALA A 21 12.96 2.94 4.26
N ILE A 22 12.54 3.99 3.55
CA ILE A 22 12.79 4.14 2.11
C ILE A 22 13.86 5.20 1.84
N ALA A 23 14.66 4.98 0.80
CA ALA A 23 15.45 6.05 0.19
C ALA A 23 14.57 6.71 -0.87
N GLY A 24 14.41 8.04 -0.82
CA GLY A 24 13.62 8.81 -1.80
C GLY A 24 12.32 9.39 -1.25
N GLU A 25 11.48 9.87 -2.17
CA GLU A 25 10.17 10.45 -1.84
C GLU A 25 9.11 9.35 -1.70
N LEU A 26 8.42 9.30 -0.56
CA LEU A 26 7.32 8.36 -0.34
C LEU A 26 6.18 8.64 -1.32
N TYR A 27 5.82 7.61 -2.09
CA TYR A 27 4.79 7.68 -3.11
C TYR A 27 3.83 6.50 -2.97
N ILE A 28 2.54 6.80 -3.04
CA ILE A 28 1.45 5.82 -3.10
C ILE A 28 0.89 5.87 -4.52
N ALA A 29 0.96 4.75 -5.22
CA ALA A 29 0.58 4.63 -6.62
C ALA A 29 -0.87 4.11 -6.74
N GLU A 30 -1.01 2.85 -7.14
CA GLU A 30 -2.29 2.18 -7.34
C GLU A 30 -2.83 1.58 -6.03
N TRP A 31 -4.12 1.27 -6.04
CA TRP A 31 -4.80 0.59 -4.95
C TRP A 31 -5.50 -0.65 -5.50
N TYR A 32 -5.44 -1.72 -4.74
CA TYR A 32 -6.15 -2.97 -5.01
C TYR A 32 -7.10 -3.25 -3.85
N GLU A 33 -8.15 -4.02 -4.12
CA GLU A 33 -9.11 -4.44 -3.11
C GLU A 33 -9.59 -5.87 -3.32
N ASP A 34 -9.95 -6.51 -2.22
CA ASP A 34 -10.85 -7.65 -2.20
C ASP A 34 -12.05 -7.34 -1.29
N ASP A 35 -12.73 -8.38 -0.83
CA ASP A 35 -13.91 -8.25 0.03
C ASP A 35 -13.56 -7.75 1.44
N SER A 36 -12.32 -7.95 1.92
CA SER A 36 -11.90 -7.63 3.29
C SER A 36 -10.93 -6.47 3.38
N ASP A 37 -10.03 -6.28 2.43
CA ASP A 37 -8.89 -5.37 2.55
C ASP A 37 -8.74 -4.44 1.34
N TYR A 38 -8.23 -3.24 1.60
CA TYR A 38 -7.51 -2.44 0.61
C TYR A 38 -6.00 -2.76 0.68
N LEU A 39 -5.34 -2.72 -0.46
CA LEU A 39 -3.90 -2.92 -0.62
C LEU A 39 -3.31 -1.76 -1.45
N PRO A 40 -2.64 -0.78 -0.83
CA PRO A 40 -1.88 0.24 -1.54
C PRO A 40 -0.60 -0.34 -2.14
N VAL A 41 -0.27 0.06 -3.37
CA VAL A 41 1.09 -0.02 -3.91
C VAL A 41 1.86 1.23 -3.50
N TRP A 42 3.00 1.05 -2.84
CA TRP A 42 3.75 2.18 -2.29
C TRP A 42 5.26 1.92 -2.25
N GLY A 43 6.03 3.00 -2.26
CA GLY A 43 7.49 2.95 -2.30
C GLY A 43 8.09 4.31 -2.63
N ALA A 44 9.35 4.33 -3.05
CA ALA A 44 9.99 5.55 -3.53
C ALA A 44 9.45 5.95 -4.91
N ARG A 45 9.10 7.23 -5.10
CA ARG A 45 8.69 7.79 -6.40
C ARG A 45 9.74 7.51 -7.48
N GLU A 46 11.00 7.68 -7.15
CA GLU A 46 12.14 7.47 -8.03
C GLU A 46 12.20 6.04 -8.57
N PHE A 47 11.77 5.06 -7.77
CA PHE A 47 11.66 3.69 -8.20
C PHE A 47 10.37 3.47 -9.00
N LEU A 48 9.21 3.76 -8.41
CA LEU A 48 7.89 3.41 -8.97
C LEU A 48 7.53 4.18 -10.24
N VAL A 49 7.96 5.43 -10.37
CA VAL A 49 7.60 6.32 -11.49
C VAL A 49 8.78 6.54 -12.42
N GLU A 50 9.99 6.69 -11.88
CA GLU A 50 11.18 7.03 -12.67
C GLU A 50 12.07 5.82 -13.04
N GLY A 51 11.79 4.63 -12.48
CA GLY A 51 12.53 3.40 -12.80
C GLY A 51 13.97 3.37 -12.28
N ARG A 52 14.30 4.15 -11.23
CA ARG A 52 15.63 4.17 -10.64
C ARG A 52 15.79 3.05 -9.61
N GLU A 53 16.34 1.92 -10.05
CA GLU A 53 16.59 0.70 -9.25
C GLU A 53 17.28 0.95 -7.90
N ALA A 54 18.14 1.97 -7.80
CA ALA A 54 18.83 2.33 -6.55
C ALA A 54 17.88 2.75 -5.40
N PHE A 55 16.63 3.10 -5.73
CA PHE A 55 15.57 3.49 -4.79
C PHE A 55 14.59 2.33 -4.53
N GLY A 56 14.85 1.15 -5.11
CA GLY A 56 14.06 -0.05 -4.92
C GLY A 56 14.12 -0.54 -3.46
N ARG A 57 12.99 -1.04 -2.99
CA ARG A 57 12.85 -1.66 -1.67
C ARG A 57 12.91 -3.18 -1.79
N TRP A 58 13.48 -3.83 -0.77
CA TRP A 58 13.67 -5.28 -0.73
C TRP A 58 13.22 -5.91 0.60
N ASP A 59 12.50 -5.15 1.41
CA ASP A 59 11.98 -5.58 2.72
C ASP A 59 10.75 -6.48 2.62
N ASN A 60 10.21 -6.67 1.40
CA ASN A 60 9.12 -7.59 1.12
C ASN A 60 7.84 -7.27 1.91
N MET A 61 7.68 -6.02 2.35
CA MET A 61 6.57 -5.59 3.18
C MET A 61 5.35 -5.21 2.33
N VAL A 62 4.18 -5.65 2.77
CA VAL A 62 2.86 -5.23 2.28
C VAL A 62 2.05 -4.63 3.41
N ILE A 63 1.14 -3.73 3.06
CA ILE A 63 0.22 -3.12 3.99
C ILE A 63 -1.19 -3.47 3.55
N PHE A 64 -1.96 -4.10 4.43
CA PHE A 64 -3.39 -4.30 4.26
C PHE A 64 -4.16 -3.34 5.15
N ILE A 65 -5.26 -2.80 4.63
CA ILE A 65 -6.15 -1.91 5.39
C ILE A 65 -7.52 -2.57 5.44
N ASP A 66 -7.96 -2.97 6.63
CA ASP A 66 -9.24 -3.66 6.80
C ASP A 66 -10.39 -2.73 6.39
N LYS A 67 -11.25 -3.19 5.48
CA LYS A 67 -12.36 -2.41 4.95
C LYS A 67 -13.44 -2.21 6.00
N GLN A 68 -13.54 -2.99 7.07
CA GLN A 68 -14.56 -2.79 8.09
C GLN A 68 -14.16 -1.72 9.11
N SER A 69 -12.93 -1.77 9.60
CA SER A 69 -12.41 -0.98 10.73
C SER A 69 -11.43 0.13 10.32
N GLY A 70 -10.79 0.01 9.16
CA GLY A 70 -9.67 0.88 8.76
C GLY A 70 -8.35 0.53 9.47
N GLU A 71 -8.27 -0.61 10.16
CA GLU A 71 -7.05 -1.06 10.83
C GLU A 71 -5.96 -1.39 9.79
N ILE A 72 -4.75 -0.93 10.08
CA ILE A 72 -3.56 -1.18 9.25
C ILE A 72 -2.83 -2.40 9.78
N ARG A 73 -2.57 -3.34 8.88
CA ARG A 73 -1.77 -4.53 9.13
C ARG A 73 -0.59 -4.57 8.18
N GLU A 74 0.61 -4.58 8.74
CA GLU A 74 1.83 -4.89 8.02
C GLU A 74 2.02 -6.41 7.97
N ASP A 75 2.40 -6.91 6.80
CA ASP A 75 2.69 -8.33 6.61
C ASP A 75 3.77 -8.51 5.53
N VAL A 76 4.14 -9.75 5.27
CA VAL A 76 5.14 -10.15 4.30
C VAL A 76 4.45 -10.50 2.97
N HIS A 77 4.87 -9.87 1.88
CA HIS A 77 4.33 -10.05 0.53
C HIS A 77 4.34 -11.53 0.12
N THR A 78 5.46 -12.23 0.34
CA THR A 78 5.61 -13.64 -0.05
C THR A 78 4.64 -14.58 0.67
N LEU A 79 4.18 -14.23 1.88
CA LEU A 79 3.18 -15.01 2.61
C LEU A 79 1.75 -14.75 2.12
N ASN A 80 1.55 -13.68 1.36
CA ASN A 80 0.25 -13.20 0.90
C ASN A 80 0.10 -13.24 -0.64
N LEU A 81 0.99 -13.91 -1.36
CA LEU A 81 0.98 -13.94 -2.83
C LEU A 81 -0.37 -14.33 -3.42
N GLU A 82 -0.96 -15.44 -2.97
CA GLU A 82 -2.24 -15.94 -3.46
C GLU A 82 -3.36 -14.90 -3.26
N LYS A 83 -3.43 -14.32 -2.06
CA LYS A 83 -4.38 -13.24 -1.76
C LYS A 83 -4.17 -12.04 -2.69
N ILE A 84 -2.94 -11.56 -2.83
CA ILE A 84 -2.58 -10.37 -3.62
C ILE A 84 -2.93 -10.57 -5.10
N GLU A 85 -2.67 -11.76 -5.65
CA GLU A 85 -2.97 -12.10 -7.05
C GLU A 85 -4.48 -12.12 -7.34
N GLU A 86 -5.31 -12.40 -6.34
CA GLU A 86 -6.78 -12.39 -6.45
C GLU A 86 -7.40 -10.99 -6.26
N MET A 87 -6.64 -10.02 -5.73
CA MET A 87 -7.14 -8.66 -5.53
C MET A 87 -7.35 -7.94 -6.86
N ARG A 88 -8.33 -7.05 -6.89
CA ARG A 88 -8.71 -6.29 -8.10
C ARG A 88 -8.32 -4.83 -7.94
N PRO A 89 -7.94 -4.14 -9.03
CA PRO A 89 -7.65 -2.71 -8.95
C PRO A 89 -8.90 -1.94 -8.50
N VAL A 90 -8.72 -1.02 -7.57
CA VAL A 90 -9.78 -0.11 -7.14
C VAL A 90 -10.04 0.89 -8.27
N ALA A 91 -11.28 0.94 -8.76
CA ALA A 91 -11.66 1.90 -9.79
C ALA A 91 -11.54 3.33 -9.24
N VAL A 92 -10.57 4.10 -9.74
CA VAL A 92 -10.46 5.52 -9.42
C VAL A 92 -11.59 6.22 -10.18
N SER A 93 -12.62 6.66 -9.46
CA SER A 93 -13.58 7.60 -10.03
C SER A 93 -12.87 8.96 -10.08
N GLU A 94 -12.62 9.47 -11.30
CA GLU A 94 -12.09 10.83 -11.52
C GLU A 94 -13.07 11.91 -11.02
#